data_AF-A0A941XU15-F1
#
_entry.id   AF-A0A941XU15-F1
#
_cell.length_a   1.000
_cell.length_b   1.000
_cell.length_c   1.000
_cell.angle_alpha   90.00
_cell.angle_beta   90.00
_cell.angle_gamma   90.00
#
_symmetry.space_group_name_H-M   'P 1'
#
loop_
_entity.id
_entity.type
_entity.pdbx_description
1 polymer ?
#
loop_
_entity_poly.entity_id
_entity_poly.type
_entity_poly.pdbx_seq_one_letter_code
_entity_poly.pdbx_strand_id
1 'polypeptide(L)'
;MKINKQNAMKLWRSRYGDDNDVCDYAGRPMFFLDYNNRESKYGWNIDHILPQDRNGADDAENLIICNIKTNDEKANKTTFEANNKKFQVKKIDGNYEICNHFSNPEIYEDPKLWYDFYNEEEEIDFANREIHFDDFQNEKSKYGWDICLINTQVGPIEGNLTIANIETIKEKNNKNSFTANGYKFQIHKDDNGNYTLFSPDIIADKFDIDAILKFINAKEKKIFMAYSIIDLSNAKKYRSDDFDFILMKTAKLIQGLVIDMKNFIRTEINEKNIVVYFDCEYQHDTRKVIEFNILLNTYKIMFENKHKISIDIASDLIEVPENYKFMTLDKLIECSNSIECLVKCLNTQRYSTMYIGECMKENLDIKQYKMSDYKNFYDKLGINYQVYECDYTLNGLYEEVKKIC
;
A
#
# COMPACT_ATOMS: atom_id res chain seq x y z
N MET A 1 46.99 -8.44 -10.51
CA MET A 1 46.79 -8.59 -9.06
C MET A 1 47.27 -9.98 -8.63
N LYS A 2 48.13 -10.09 -7.61
CA LYS A 2 48.51 -11.41 -7.08
C LYS A 2 47.30 -12.10 -6.46
N ILE A 3 46.89 -13.26 -6.98
CA ILE A 3 45.78 -14.04 -6.43
C ILE A 3 46.20 -14.65 -5.08
N ASN A 4 45.59 -14.17 -4.00
CA ASN A 4 45.77 -14.66 -2.63
C ASN A 4 44.53 -14.33 -1.79
N LYS A 5 44.38 -14.93 -0.61
CA LYS A 5 43.21 -14.75 0.26
C LYS A 5 42.92 -13.27 0.57
N GLN A 6 43.93 -12.49 0.92
CA GLN A 6 43.75 -11.08 1.27
C GLN A 6 43.20 -10.26 0.09
N ASN A 7 43.76 -10.46 -1.10
CA ASN A 7 43.33 -9.76 -2.32
C ASN A 7 41.97 -10.26 -2.80
N ALA A 8 41.65 -11.54 -2.63
CA ALA A 8 40.34 -12.08 -2.96
C ALA A 8 39.23 -11.50 -2.07
N MET A 9 39.50 -11.37 -0.77
CA MET A 9 38.57 -10.72 0.16
C MET A 9 38.34 -9.24 -0.21
N LYS A 10 39.41 -8.52 -0.60
CA LYS A 10 39.29 -7.14 -1.10
C LYS A 10 38.47 -7.06 -2.39
N LEU A 11 38.70 -7.98 -3.33
CA LEU A 11 37.96 -8.03 -4.59
C LEU A 11 36.48 -8.33 -4.35
N TRP A 12 36.15 -9.22 -3.40
CA TRP A 12 34.79 -9.47 -2.96
C TRP A 12 34.13 -8.21 -2.43
N ARG A 13 34.76 -7.53 -1.45
CA ARG A 13 34.23 -6.29 -0.88
C ARG A 13 34.07 -5.18 -1.92
N SER A 14 34.96 -5.11 -2.90
CA SER A 14 34.84 -4.16 -4.02
C SER A 14 33.65 -4.44 -4.94
N ARG A 15 33.16 -5.68 -5.02
CA ARG A 15 32.07 -6.07 -5.94
C ARG A 15 30.72 -6.20 -5.26
N TYR A 16 30.71 -6.68 -4.04
CA TYR A 16 29.49 -7.05 -3.30
C TYR A 16 29.33 -6.25 -2.00
N GLY A 17 30.21 -5.29 -1.70
CA GLY A 17 30.13 -4.50 -0.48
C GLY A 17 30.20 -5.36 0.79
N ASP A 18 29.30 -5.12 1.73
CA ASP A 18 29.26 -5.82 3.02
C ASP A 18 28.53 -7.17 2.97
N ASP A 19 27.99 -7.57 1.81
CA ASP A 19 27.26 -8.82 1.66
C ASP A 19 28.16 -10.05 1.84
N ASN A 20 27.70 -10.98 2.68
CA ASN A 20 28.41 -12.23 2.95
C ASN A 20 27.83 -13.41 2.17
N ASP A 21 26.59 -13.32 1.68
CA ASP A 21 25.88 -14.38 0.96
C ASP A 21 25.50 -13.86 -0.42
N VAL A 22 26.12 -14.38 -1.47
CA VAL A 22 25.87 -13.96 -2.87
C VAL A 22 25.80 -15.17 -3.78
N CYS A 23 25.27 -15.02 -4.99
CA CYS A 23 25.32 -16.07 -6.01
C CYS A 23 26.34 -15.71 -7.09
N ASP A 24 26.98 -16.73 -7.69
CA ASP A 24 27.81 -16.53 -8.87
C ASP A 24 26.97 -16.38 -10.15
N TYR A 25 27.66 -16.18 -11.28
CA TYR A 25 27.02 -16.02 -12.59
C TYR A 25 26.23 -17.26 -13.07
N ALA A 26 26.49 -18.44 -12.49
CA ALA A 26 25.73 -19.66 -12.75
C ALA A 26 24.53 -19.83 -11.80
N GLY A 27 24.39 -18.96 -10.80
CA GLY A 27 23.33 -19.00 -9.80
C GLY A 27 23.61 -19.92 -8.62
N ARG A 28 24.88 -20.28 -8.37
CA ARG A 28 25.26 -21.07 -7.20
C ARG A 28 25.57 -20.16 -6.02
N PRO A 29 25.10 -20.50 -4.81
CA PRO A 29 25.36 -19.68 -3.64
C PRO A 29 26.83 -19.74 -3.24
N MET A 30 27.33 -18.64 -2.69
CA MET A 30 28.69 -18.45 -2.22
C MET A 30 28.65 -17.70 -0.89
N PHE A 31 29.50 -18.10 0.05
CA PHE A 31 29.61 -17.46 1.35
C PHE A 31 30.99 -16.85 1.54
N PHE A 32 31.07 -15.58 1.93
CA PHE A 32 32.31 -14.79 2.01
C PHE A 32 33.43 -15.52 2.77
N LEU A 33 33.11 -16.17 3.89
CA LEU A 33 34.10 -16.87 4.72
C LEU A 33 34.59 -18.21 4.13
N ASP A 34 33.88 -18.77 3.14
CA ASP A 34 34.18 -20.06 2.51
C ASP A 34 35.15 -19.96 1.32
N TYR A 35 36.02 -18.94 1.30
CA TYR A 35 37.06 -18.80 0.28
C TYR A 35 37.97 -20.04 0.23
N ASN A 36 38.06 -20.66 -0.96
CA ASN A 36 38.79 -21.90 -1.24
C ASN A 36 38.36 -23.12 -0.41
N ASN A 37 37.18 -23.09 0.23
CA ASN A 37 36.65 -24.25 0.94
C ASN A 37 35.96 -25.22 -0.04
N ARG A 38 36.70 -26.18 -0.58
CA ARG A 38 36.19 -27.18 -1.54
C ARG A 38 35.14 -28.14 -0.95
N GLU A 39 35.07 -28.27 0.37
CA GLU A 39 34.09 -29.13 1.06
C GLU A 39 32.75 -28.41 1.27
N SER A 40 32.72 -27.07 1.18
CA SER A 40 31.50 -26.29 1.32
C SER A 40 30.75 -26.19 -0.01
N LYS A 41 29.42 -26.36 0.04
CA LYS A 41 28.53 -26.04 -1.08
C LYS A 41 28.54 -24.55 -1.45
N TYR A 42 29.01 -23.70 -0.53
CA TYR A 42 29.17 -22.26 -0.66
C TYR A 42 30.62 -21.83 -0.98
N GLY A 43 31.50 -22.81 -1.18
CA GLY A 43 32.91 -22.57 -1.50
C GLY A 43 33.09 -21.78 -2.78
N TRP A 44 33.91 -20.75 -2.74
CA TRP A 44 34.20 -19.87 -3.88
C TRP A 44 35.70 -19.61 -4.04
N ASN A 45 36.11 -19.26 -5.25
CA ASN A 45 37.48 -18.85 -5.55
C ASN A 45 37.50 -17.79 -6.66
N ILE A 46 38.70 -17.38 -7.05
CA ILE A 46 38.91 -16.47 -8.19
C ILE A 46 39.19 -17.31 -9.43
N ASP A 47 38.53 -16.96 -10.52
CA ASP A 47 38.73 -17.52 -11.85
C ASP A 47 39.15 -16.41 -12.83
N HIS A 48 39.83 -16.78 -13.90
CA HIS A 48 40.14 -15.89 -15.01
C HIS A 48 39.02 -15.95 -16.05
N ILE A 49 38.43 -14.81 -16.38
CA ILE A 49 37.38 -14.71 -17.42
C ILE A 49 37.92 -15.23 -18.75
N LEU A 50 38.99 -14.64 -19.26
CA LEU A 50 39.83 -15.23 -20.30
C LEU A 50 40.89 -16.12 -19.63
N PRO A 51 40.95 -17.43 -19.92
CA PRO A 51 41.95 -18.33 -19.35
C PRO A 51 43.40 -17.90 -19.60
N GLN A 52 44.30 -18.19 -18.65
CA GLN A 52 45.73 -17.87 -18.76
C GLN A 52 46.42 -18.54 -19.96
N ASP A 53 46.01 -19.76 -20.31
CA ASP A 53 46.51 -20.48 -21.50
C ASP A 53 46.07 -19.83 -22.84
N ARG A 54 45.18 -18.84 -22.76
CA ARG A 54 44.77 -17.96 -23.86
C ARG A 54 45.22 -16.52 -23.69
N ASN A 55 46.31 -16.30 -22.93
CA ASN A 55 46.86 -14.98 -22.61
C ASN A 55 45.96 -14.10 -21.73
N GLY A 56 45.11 -14.70 -20.91
CA GLY A 56 44.40 -13.98 -19.85
C GLY A 56 45.35 -13.37 -18.82
N ALA A 57 45.21 -12.07 -18.56
CA ALA A 57 46.03 -11.36 -17.59
C ALA A 57 45.47 -11.53 -16.15
N ASP A 58 46.33 -11.31 -15.16
CA ASP A 58 45.96 -11.35 -13.73
C ASP A 58 45.35 -10.01 -13.25
N ASP A 59 44.98 -9.08 -14.12
CA ASP A 59 44.36 -7.81 -13.72
C ASP A 59 42.95 -8.00 -13.14
N ALA A 60 42.43 -6.98 -12.45
CA ALA A 60 41.13 -7.11 -11.78
C ALA A 60 39.96 -7.25 -12.78
N GLU A 61 40.13 -6.78 -14.02
CA GLU A 61 39.12 -6.79 -15.07
C GLU A 61 38.92 -8.18 -15.66
N ASN A 62 40.00 -8.97 -15.76
CA ASN A 62 39.96 -10.36 -16.22
C ASN A 62 39.74 -11.39 -15.10
N LEU A 63 39.54 -10.98 -13.85
CA LEU A 63 39.33 -11.89 -12.72
C LEU A 63 37.88 -11.86 -12.22
N ILE A 64 37.23 -13.00 -12.07
CA ILE A 64 35.86 -13.12 -11.57
C ILE A 64 35.80 -13.96 -10.29
N ILE A 65 34.82 -13.65 -9.44
CA ILE A 65 34.52 -14.44 -8.24
C ILE A 65 33.40 -15.42 -8.62
N CYS A 66 33.61 -16.72 -8.41
CA CYS A 66 32.60 -17.73 -8.69
C CYS A 66 32.69 -18.93 -7.76
N ASN A 67 31.63 -19.74 -7.73
CA ASN A 67 31.60 -20.96 -6.93
C ASN A 67 32.65 -21.93 -7.47
N ILE A 68 33.32 -22.67 -6.58
CA ILE A 68 34.40 -23.58 -7.00
C ILE A 68 33.91 -24.62 -8.01
N LYS A 69 32.66 -25.10 -7.88
CA LYS A 69 32.07 -26.03 -8.87
C LYS A 69 31.90 -25.38 -10.23
N THR A 70 31.48 -24.12 -10.27
CA THR A 70 31.34 -23.35 -11.50
C THR A 70 32.70 -23.11 -12.16
N ASN A 71 33.72 -22.78 -11.36
CA ASN A 71 35.10 -22.67 -11.85
C ASN A 71 35.62 -24.01 -12.41
N ASP A 72 35.44 -25.11 -11.68
CA ASP A 72 35.87 -26.44 -12.10
C ASP A 72 35.16 -26.88 -13.41
N GLU A 73 33.88 -26.53 -13.60
CA GLU A 73 33.10 -26.79 -14.82
C GLU A 73 33.59 -25.97 -16.03
N LYS A 74 33.90 -24.69 -15.80
CA LYS A 74 34.48 -23.79 -16.81
C LYS A 74 35.89 -24.23 -17.21
N ALA A 75 36.76 -24.50 -16.24
CA ALA A 75 38.18 -24.77 -16.44
C ALA A 75 38.83 -23.73 -17.39
N ASN A 76 39.59 -24.18 -18.40
CA ASN A 76 40.24 -23.32 -19.39
C ASN A 76 39.39 -23.08 -20.66
N LYS A 77 38.06 -23.23 -20.56
CA LYS A 77 37.17 -23.10 -21.72
C LYS A 77 36.71 -21.65 -21.88
N THR A 78 36.56 -21.21 -23.12
CA THR A 78 35.89 -19.95 -23.48
C THR A 78 34.42 -20.15 -23.82
N THR A 79 33.98 -21.39 -24.05
CA THR A 79 32.58 -21.79 -24.19
C THR A 79 32.37 -23.01 -23.32
N PHE A 80 31.45 -22.95 -22.37
CA PHE A 80 31.29 -23.97 -21.34
C PHE A 80 29.86 -24.04 -20.83
N GLU A 81 29.55 -25.11 -20.11
CA GLU A 81 28.29 -25.27 -19.40
C GLU A 81 28.58 -25.34 -17.91
N ALA A 82 27.86 -24.56 -17.11
CA ALA A 82 27.95 -24.58 -15.66
C ALA A 82 26.56 -24.46 -15.05
N ASN A 83 26.28 -25.29 -14.03
CA ASN A 83 24.96 -25.34 -13.38
C ASN A 83 23.76 -25.45 -14.35
N ASN A 84 23.89 -26.28 -15.39
CA ASN A 84 22.92 -26.45 -16.48
C ASN A 84 22.66 -25.18 -17.33
N LYS A 85 23.60 -24.23 -17.36
CA LYS A 85 23.56 -23.01 -18.18
C LYS A 85 24.79 -22.95 -19.08
N LYS A 86 24.62 -22.52 -20.34
CA LYS A 86 25.74 -22.36 -21.28
C LYS A 86 26.30 -20.94 -21.22
N PHE A 87 27.62 -20.80 -21.31
CA PHE A 87 28.37 -19.55 -21.18
C PHE A 87 29.42 -19.40 -22.28
N GLN A 88 29.71 -18.16 -22.67
CA GLN A 88 30.77 -17.80 -23.61
C GLN A 88 31.46 -16.53 -23.16
N VAL A 89 32.79 -16.59 -23.16
CA VAL A 89 33.66 -15.44 -22.96
C VAL A 89 33.64 -14.57 -24.21
N LYS A 90 33.22 -13.32 -24.07
CA LYS A 90 33.19 -12.32 -25.15
C LYS A 90 34.09 -11.13 -24.80
N LYS A 91 34.59 -10.43 -25.81
CA LYS A 91 35.32 -9.17 -25.64
C LYS A 91 34.36 -8.01 -25.90
N ILE A 92 34.12 -7.17 -24.89
CA ILE A 92 33.19 -6.04 -24.91
C ILE A 92 33.96 -4.81 -24.42
N ASP A 93 33.98 -3.75 -25.23
CA ASP A 93 34.65 -2.48 -24.92
C ASP A 93 36.10 -2.60 -24.40
N GLY A 94 36.84 -3.59 -24.93
CA GLY A 94 38.24 -3.83 -24.57
C GLY A 94 38.44 -4.86 -23.46
N ASN A 95 37.40 -5.16 -22.67
CA ASN A 95 37.42 -6.10 -21.55
C ASN A 95 36.81 -7.45 -21.92
N TYR A 96 37.09 -8.48 -21.11
CA TYR A 96 36.47 -9.80 -21.27
C TYR A 96 35.33 -9.98 -20.27
N GLU A 97 34.21 -10.51 -20.74
CA GLU A 97 33.05 -10.81 -19.93
C GLU A 97 32.55 -12.23 -20.16
N ILE A 98 32.05 -12.88 -19.11
CA ILE A 98 31.34 -14.16 -19.22
C ILE A 98 29.87 -13.84 -19.49
N CYS A 99 29.45 -14.05 -20.73
CA CYS A 99 28.04 -13.94 -21.11
C CYS A 99 27.40 -15.33 -21.04
N ASN A 100 26.12 -15.43 -20.70
CA ASN A 100 25.40 -16.65 -21.04
C ASN A 100 25.50 -16.86 -22.56
N HIS A 101 26.02 -18.03 -22.96
CA HIS A 101 25.96 -18.54 -24.34
C HIS A 101 24.57 -19.11 -24.56
N PHE A 102 23.59 -18.24 -24.42
CA PHE A 102 22.58 -18.21 -25.43
C PHE A 102 23.34 -17.70 -26.68
N SER A 103 23.48 -18.54 -27.69
CA SER A 103 23.44 -18.04 -29.07
C SER A 103 22.39 -16.95 -29.06
N ASN A 104 22.83 -15.69 -29.22
CA ASN A 104 22.04 -14.45 -29.23
C ASN A 104 20.66 -14.60 -28.54
N PRO A 105 20.47 -14.09 -27.29
CA PRO A 105 19.38 -14.49 -26.38
C PRO A 105 18.18 -14.83 -27.22
N GLU A 106 17.85 -16.13 -27.36
CA GLU A 106 16.99 -16.60 -28.45
C GLU A 106 15.97 -15.51 -28.73
N ILE A 107 16.20 -14.83 -29.86
CA ILE A 107 15.14 -14.08 -30.51
C ILE A 107 14.02 -15.11 -30.49
N TYR A 108 13.00 -14.86 -29.68
CA TYR A 108 11.83 -15.70 -29.70
C TYR A 108 11.23 -15.45 -31.08
N GLU A 109 11.66 -16.22 -32.09
CA GLU A 109 11.24 -16.03 -33.49
C GLU A 109 9.73 -16.26 -33.67
N ASP A 110 9.03 -16.69 -32.62
CA ASP A 110 7.60 -16.96 -32.63
C ASP A 110 6.81 -15.78 -32.03
N PRO A 111 6.28 -14.85 -32.86
CA PRO A 111 5.36 -13.82 -32.40
C PRO A 111 4.07 -14.42 -31.81
N LYS A 112 3.87 -15.75 -31.78
CA LYS A 112 2.74 -16.38 -31.06
C LYS A 112 2.65 -15.99 -29.59
N LEU A 113 3.76 -15.67 -28.93
CA LEU A 113 3.73 -15.18 -27.55
C LEU A 113 2.86 -13.90 -27.44
N TRP A 114 2.80 -13.09 -28.51
CA TRP A 114 1.88 -11.96 -28.58
C TRP A 114 0.45 -12.36 -28.22
N TYR A 115 -0.03 -13.47 -28.76
CA TYR A 115 -1.38 -13.98 -28.50
C TYR A 115 -1.59 -14.55 -27.09
N ASP A 116 -0.52 -14.80 -26.35
CA ASP A 116 -0.59 -15.15 -24.93
C ASP A 116 -0.80 -13.89 -24.06
N PHE A 117 -0.33 -12.72 -24.51
CA PHE A 117 -0.46 -11.44 -23.79
C PHE A 117 -1.61 -10.56 -24.31
N TYR A 118 -1.89 -10.62 -25.60
CA TYR A 118 -2.67 -9.65 -26.36
C TYR A 118 -3.51 -10.32 -27.46
N ASN A 119 -4.74 -9.86 -27.69
CA ASN A 119 -5.61 -10.38 -28.75
C ASN A 119 -5.78 -9.41 -29.93
N GLU A 120 -5.11 -8.25 -29.90
CA GLU A 120 -5.25 -7.16 -30.87
C GLU A 120 -3.94 -6.92 -31.62
N GLU A 121 -3.96 -6.26 -32.78
CA GLU A 121 -2.74 -5.97 -33.57
C GLU A 121 -1.93 -4.78 -33.03
N GLU A 122 -2.55 -3.92 -32.24
CA GLU A 122 -1.96 -2.71 -31.64
C GLU A 122 -2.22 -2.72 -30.12
N GLU A 123 -1.15 -2.55 -29.35
CA GLU A 123 -1.21 -2.59 -27.89
C GLU A 123 -0.26 -1.57 -27.26
N ILE A 124 -0.32 -1.49 -25.93
CA ILE A 124 0.54 -0.61 -25.14
C ILE A 124 1.36 -1.46 -24.18
N ASP A 125 2.67 -1.22 -24.13
CA ASP A 125 3.56 -1.89 -23.18
C ASP A 125 3.39 -1.39 -21.74
N PHE A 126 4.07 -2.04 -20.79
CA PHE A 126 3.99 -1.68 -19.38
C PHE A 126 4.53 -0.26 -19.06
N ALA A 127 5.27 0.37 -19.98
CA ALA A 127 5.77 1.74 -19.85
C ALA A 127 4.91 2.77 -20.62
N ASN A 128 3.71 2.36 -21.02
CA ASN A 128 2.75 3.19 -21.72
C ASN A 128 3.24 3.66 -23.12
N ARG A 129 3.99 2.81 -23.83
CA ARG A 129 4.39 3.02 -25.24
C ARG A 129 3.59 2.09 -26.16
N GLU A 130 3.17 2.63 -27.31
CA GLU A 130 2.51 1.84 -28.36
C GLU A 130 3.48 0.81 -28.97
N ILE A 131 2.95 -0.39 -29.23
CA ILE A 131 3.62 -1.52 -29.89
C ILE A 131 2.67 -2.16 -30.90
N HIS A 132 3.18 -2.57 -32.05
CA HIS A 132 2.38 -3.10 -33.16
C HIS A 132 2.88 -4.49 -33.54
N PHE A 133 1.98 -5.47 -33.68
CA PHE A 133 2.31 -6.87 -33.95
C PHE A 133 3.32 -7.03 -35.11
N ASP A 134 3.08 -6.34 -36.23
CA ASP A 134 3.91 -6.41 -37.44
C ASP A 134 5.33 -5.84 -37.27
N ASP A 135 5.58 -5.06 -36.22
CA ASP A 135 6.86 -4.43 -35.91
C ASP A 135 7.73 -5.26 -34.96
N PHE A 136 7.49 -6.58 -34.91
CA PHE A 136 8.31 -7.51 -34.12
C PHE A 136 9.81 -7.37 -34.47
N GLN A 137 10.61 -7.04 -33.46
CA GLN A 137 12.05 -6.80 -33.52
C GLN A 137 12.51 -5.71 -34.49
N ASN A 138 11.59 -4.83 -34.89
CA ASN A 138 11.90 -3.73 -35.77
C ASN A 138 12.47 -2.54 -34.97
N GLU A 139 13.78 -2.55 -34.68
CA GLU A 139 14.46 -1.47 -33.94
C GLU A 139 14.35 -0.07 -34.59
N LYS A 140 13.98 0.00 -35.87
CA LYS A 140 13.80 1.27 -36.60
C LYS A 140 12.36 1.80 -36.49
N SER A 141 11.40 0.96 -36.12
CA SER A 141 10.03 1.39 -35.89
C SER A 141 9.89 2.00 -34.51
N LYS A 142 9.13 3.09 -34.41
CA LYS A 142 8.71 3.64 -33.11
C LYS A 142 7.81 2.69 -32.33
N TYR A 143 7.20 1.72 -33.01
CA TYR A 143 6.32 0.69 -32.45
C TYR A 143 7.01 -0.67 -32.33
N GLY A 144 8.31 -0.72 -32.60
CA GLY A 144 9.12 -1.92 -32.51
C GLY A 144 9.07 -2.50 -31.10
N TRP A 145 8.85 -3.80 -31.02
CA TRP A 145 8.76 -4.52 -29.75
C TRP A 145 9.56 -5.80 -29.80
N ASP A 146 9.89 -6.32 -28.62
CA ASP A 146 10.59 -7.59 -28.49
C ASP A 146 10.14 -8.30 -27.20
N ILE A 147 10.46 -9.59 -27.09
CA ILE A 147 10.25 -10.39 -25.90
C ILE A 147 11.47 -10.21 -24.99
N CYS A 148 11.24 -9.88 -23.72
CA CYS A 148 12.31 -9.66 -22.77
C CYS A 148 12.06 -10.39 -21.43
N LEU A 149 13.16 -10.65 -20.72
CA LEU A 149 13.09 -11.18 -19.36
C LEU A 149 12.72 -10.06 -18.39
N ILE A 150 11.76 -10.32 -17.52
CA ILE A 150 11.45 -9.43 -16.40
C ILE A 150 12.68 -9.36 -15.50
N ASN A 151 13.12 -10.50 -14.94
CA ASN A 151 14.38 -10.64 -14.22
C ASN A 151 15.44 -11.32 -15.07
N THR A 152 16.51 -10.59 -15.39
CA THR A 152 17.60 -11.03 -16.27
C THR A 152 18.58 -11.99 -15.62
N GLN A 153 18.48 -12.17 -14.30
CA GLN A 153 19.25 -13.16 -13.55
C GLN A 153 18.62 -14.55 -13.60
N VAL A 154 17.36 -14.63 -14.05
CA VAL A 154 16.58 -15.86 -14.18
C VAL A 154 16.37 -16.17 -15.65
N GLY A 155 16.42 -17.46 -16.00
CA GLY A 155 16.21 -17.90 -17.38
C GLY A 155 14.79 -17.65 -17.88
N PRO A 156 14.52 -17.94 -19.15
CA PRO A 156 13.19 -17.83 -19.74
C PRO A 156 12.27 -18.92 -19.21
N ILE A 157 11.55 -18.60 -18.15
CA ILE A 157 10.40 -19.37 -17.67
C ILE A 157 9.14 -18.56 -17.97
N GLU A 158 8.00 -19.22 -18.12
CA GLU A 158 6.70 -18.60 -18.45
C GLU A 158 6.43 -17.37 -17.56
N GLY A 159 6.63 -17.48 -16.25
CA GLY A 159 6.49 -16.38 -15.29
C GLY A 159 7.64 -15.37 -15.24
N ASN A 160 8.56 -15.31 -16.21
CA ASN A 160 9.68 -14.36 -16.25
C ASN A 160 9.82 -13.69 -17.63
N LEU A 161 8.86 -13.88 -18.53
CA LEU A 161 8.84 -13.28 -19.86
C LEU A 161 7.80 -12.16 -19.92
N THR A 162 8.09 -11.13 -20.71
CA THR A 162 7.13 -10.07 -21.02
C THR A 162 7.43 -9.49 -22.41
N ILE A 163 6.47 -8.78 -22.99
CA ILE A 163 6.60 -8.07 -24.25
C ILE A 163 6.68 -6.57 -23.94
N ALA A 164 7.60 -5.87 -24.58
CA ALA A 164 7.70 -4.42 -24.45
C ALA A 164 8.28 -3.74 -25.67
N ASN A 165 8.07 -2.43 -25.76
CA ASN A 165 8.70 -1.60 -26.79
C ASN A 165 10.23 -1.69 -26.67
N ILE A 166 10.93 -1.69 -27.80
CA ILE A 166 12.40 -1.82 -27.85
C ILE A 166 13.09 -0.72 -27.03
N GLU A 167 12.57 0.50 -27.03
CA GLU A 167 13.13 1.58 -26.21
C GLU A 167 12.91 1.34 -24.72
N THR A 168 11.75 0.79 -24.32
CA THR A 168 11.49 0.38 -22.93
C THR A 168 12.47 -0.71 -22.49
N ILE A 169 12.77 -1.68 -23.35
CA ILE A 169 13.73 -2.76 -23.07
C ILE A 169 15.14 -2.20 -22.90
N LYS A 170 15.54 -1.24 -23.76
CA LYS A 170 16.82 -0.53 -23.65
C LYS A 170 16.91 0.29 -22.35
N GLU A 171 15.85 1.01 -21.98
CA GLU A 171 15.77 1.80 -20.74
C GLU A 171 15.88 0.92 -19.49
N LYS A 172 15.29 -0.28 -19.51
CA LYS A 172 15.42 -1.28 -18.45
C LYS A 172 16.88 -1.71 -18.22
N ASN A 173 17.65 -1.89 -19.29
CA ASN A 173 19.09 -2.20 -19.27
C ASN A 173 19.48 -3.27 -18.22
N ASN A 174 18.73 -4.37 -18.17
CA ASN A 174 18.94 -5.50 -17.26
C ASN A 174 18.94 -5.18 -15.76
N LYS A 175 18.30 -4.08 -15.34
CA LYS A 175 18.20 -3.68 -13.92
C LYS A 175 16.92 -4.20 -13.27
N ASN A 176 17.00 -4.49 -11.97
CA ASN A 176 15.84 -4.86 -11.15
C ASN A 176 15.00 -3.65 -10.71
N SER A 177 15.54 -2.45 -10.82
CA SER A 177 14.80 -1.18 -10.69
C SER A 177 15.30 -0.21 -11.75
N PHE A 178 14.37 0.41 -12.46
CA PHE A 178 14.66 1.25 -13.62
C PHE A 178 13.57 2.31 -13.82
N THR A 179 13.84 3.25 -14.71
CA THR A 179 12.85 4.21 -15.18
C THR A 179 12.70 4.01 -16.68
N ALA A 180 11.46 3.85 -17.13
CA ALA A 180 11.12 3.74 -18.54
C ALA A 180 9.96 4.68 -18.85
N ASN A 181 10.08 5.43 -19.95
CA ASN A 181 9.11 6.46 -20.37
C ASN A 181 8.69 7.44 -19.25
N GLY A 182 9.59 7.72 -18.30
CA GLY A 182 9.34 8.62 -17.16
C GLY A 182 8.71 7.97 -15.92
N TYR A 183 8.36 6.68 -15.96
CA TYR A 183 7.78 5.94 -14.85
C TYR A 183 8.81 5.06 -14.15
N LYS A 184 8.72 4.92 -12.82
CA LYS A 184 9.63 4.06 -12.05
C LYS A 184 9.09 2.65 -11.94
N PHE A 185 9.98 1.66 -12.11
CA PHE A 185 9.64 0.25 -12.01
C PHE A 185 10.56 -0.48 -11.04
N GLN A 186 10.01 -1.52 -10.42
CA GLN A 186 10.71 -2.51 -9.61
C GLN A 186 10.18 -3.91 -9.95
N ILE A 187 11.06 -4.89 -9.90
CA ILE A 187 10.66 -6.30 -10.06
C ILE A 187 10.22 -6.87 -8.73
N HIS A 188 9.06 -7.50 -8.70
CA HIS A 188 8.59 -8.30 -7.58
C HIS A 188 8.60 -9.78 -7.94
N LYS A 189 8.73 -10.66 -6.94
CA LYS A 189 8.62 -12.11 -7.11
C LYS A 189 7.45 -12.60 -6.27
N ASP A 190 6.52 -13.32 -6.88
CA ASP A 190 5.38 -13.90 -6.17
C ASP A 190 5.74 -15.23 -5.47
N ASP A 191 4.79 -15.76 -4.68
CA ASP A 191 4.96 -17.01 -3.93
C ASP A 191 5.10 -18.25 -4.84
N ASN A 192 4.61 -18.16 -6.09
CA ASN A 192 4.72 -19.21 -7.11
C ASN A 192 6.06 -19.14 -7.86
N GLY A 193 6.84 -18.09 -7.63
CA GLY A 193 8.14 -17.86 -8.23
C GLY A 193 8.12 -17.10 -9.55
N ASN A 194 6.97 -16.57 -9.95
CA ASN A 194 6.84 -15.67 -11.10
C ASN A 194 7.35 -14.27 -10.74
N TYR A 195 7.77 -13.54 -11.75
CA TYR A 195 8.27 -12.18 -11.65
C TYR A 195 7.25 -11.24 -12.27
N THR A 196 6.96 -10.14 -11.58
CA THR A 196 6.06 -9.08 -12.06
C THR A 196 6.73 -7.73 -11.99
N LEU A 197 6.28 -6.79 -12.81
CA LEU A 197 6.73 -5.40 -12.80
C LEU A 197 5.75 -4.58 -11.97
N PHE A 198 6.29 -3.87 -10.98
CA PHE A 198 5.54 -2.95 -10.14
C PHE A 198 5.94 -1.51 -10.41
N SER A 199 4.96 -0.62 -10.55
CA SER A 199 5.16 0.82 -10.57
C SER A 199 4.22 1.52 -9.57
N PRO A 200 4.72 2.46 -8.75
CA PRO A 200 3.86 3.32 -7.94
C PRO A 200 3.20 4.44 -8.76
N ASP A 201 3.70 4.69 -9.98
CA ASP A 201 3.31 5.83 -10.81
C ASP A 201 2.19 5.49 -11.80
N ILE A 202 2.10 4.21 -12.22
CA ILE A 202 1.12 3.69 -13.18
C ILE A 202 0.75 2.24 -12.89
N ILE A 203 -0.29 1.75 -13.57
CA ILE A 203 -0.64 0.33 -13.63
C ILE A 203 0.24 -0.32 -14.71
N ALA A 204 1.26 -1.06 -14.29
CA ALA A 204 2.19 -1.73 -15.20
C ALA A 204 1.59 -2.99 -15.84
N ASP A 205 0.79 -3.75 -15.09
CA ASP A 205 0.04 -4.91 -15.56
C ASP A 205 -1.46 -4.65 -15.41
N LYS A 206 -2.19 -4.64 -16.54
CA LYS A 206 -3.64 -4.40 -16.59
C LYS A 206 -4.46 -5.58 -16.06
N PHE A 207 -3.84 -6.73 -15.84
CA PHE A 207 -4.47 -7.95 -15.32
C PHE A 207 -4.15 -8.20 -13.83
N ASP A 208 -3.20 -7.47 -13.24
CA ASP A 208 -2.90 -7.51 -11.80
C ASP A 208 -3.91 -6.66 -11.01
N ILE A 209 -5.03 -7.30 -10.65
CA ILE A 209 -6.11 -6.68 -9.87
C ILE A 209 -5.60 -6.12 -8.54
N ASP A 210 -4.67 -6.80 -7.87
CA ASP A 210 -4.15 -6.36 -6.58
C ASP A 210 -3.30 -5.08 -6.71
N ALA A 211 -2.46 -5.00 -7.75
CA ALA A 211 -1.70 -3.78 -8.07
C ALA A 211 -2.64 -2.64 -8.46
N ILE A 212 -3.69 -2.91 -9.25
CA ILE A 212 -4.71 -1.92 -9.62
C ILE A 212 -5.41 -1.37 -8.37
N LEU A 213 -5.87 -2.24 -7.46
CA LEU A 213 -6.53 -1.83 -6.23
C LEU A 213 -5.59 -1.02 -5.33
N LYS A 214 -4.32 -1.43 -5.18
CA LYS A 214 -3.31 -0.66 -4.44
C LYS A 214 -3.06 0.71 -5.06
N PHE A 215 -2.95 0.79 -6.39
CA PHE A 215 -2.75 2.04 -7.12
C PHE A 215 -3.94 2.99 -6.94
N ILE A 216 -5.17 2.48 -7.11
CA ILE A 216 -6.40 3.25 -6.90
C ILE A 216 -6.46 3.76 -5.47
N ASN A 217 -6.28 2.88 -4.47
CA ASN A 217 -6.32 3.26 -3.06
C ASN A 217 -5.23 4.28 -2.69
N ALA A 218 -4.03 4.20 -3.28
CA ALA A 218 -2.94 5.14 -3.04
C ALA A 218 -3.19 6.52 -3.68
N LYS A 219 -3.95 6.57 -4.77
CA LYS A 219 -4.34 7.80 -5.47
C LYS A 219 -5.70 8.33 -5.02
N GLU A 220 -6.43 7.58 -4.22
CA GLU A 220 -7.76 7.95 -3.78
C GLU A 220 -7.71 9.21 -2.91
N LYS A 221 -8.52 10.19 -3.27
CA LYS A 221 -8.62 11.43 -2.51
C LYS A 221 -9.19 11.12 -1.13
N LYS A 222 -8.46 11.47 -0.08
CA LYS A 222 -8.94 11.40 1.29
C LYS A 222 -9.68 12.68 1.67
N ILE A 223 -10.67 12.52 2.52
CA ILE A 223 -11.49 13.60 3.10
C ILE A 223 -11.51 13.44 4.62
N PHE A 224 -11.77 14.54 5.33
CA PHE A 224 -12.12 14.45 6.74
C PHE A 224 -13.64 14.40 6.86
N MET A 225 -14.15 13.38 7.54
CA MET A 225 -15.57 13.19 7.79
C MET A 225 -15.84 13.23 9.28
N ALA A 226 -16.72 14.14 9.69
CA ALA A 226 -17.22 14.18 11.05
C ALA A 226 -18.55 13.42 11.14
N TYR A 227 -18.78 12.79 12.28
CA TYR A 227 -20.02 12.07 12.55
C TYR A 227 -20.58 12.44 13.93
N SER A 228 -21.89 12.44 14.03
CA SER A 228 -22.62 12.52 15.31
C SER A 228 -23.56 11.35 15.41
N ILE A 229 -23.33 10.48 16.38
CA ILE A 229 -24.16 9.33 16.73
C ILE A 229 -25.03 9.75 17.90
N ILE A 230 -26.34 9.80 17.67
CA ILE A 230 -27.37 10.09 18.65
C ILE A 230 -27.98 8.76 19.05
N ASP A 231 -27.67 8.27 20.26
CA ASP A 231 -28.20 7.01 20.80
C ASP A 231 -29.48 7.27 21.61
N LEU A 232 -30.54 6.53 21.27
CA LEU A 232 -31.83 6.51 21.97
C LEU A 232 -32.08 5.17 22.68
N SER A 233 -31.09 4.29 22.81
CA SER A 233 -31.19 2.95 23.39
C SER A 233 -31.79 2.96 24.81
N ASN A 234 -31.50 3.99 25.59
CA ASN A 234 -32.05 4.21 26.93
C ASN A 234 -33.57 4.45 26.95
N ALA A 235 -34.20 4.76 25.81
CA ALA A 235 -35.64 4.92 25.68
C ALA A 235 -36.41 3.60 25.49
N LYS A 236 -35.74 2.44 25.40
CA LYS A 236 -36.43 1.12 25.34
C LYS A 236 -37.15 0.71 26.64
N LYS A 237 -37.16 1.55 27.68
CA LYS A 237 -38.01 1.34 28.88
C LYS A 237 -39.50 1.70 28.65
N TYR A 238 -39.88 2.14 27.45
CA TYR A 238 -41.25 2.53 27.08
C TYR A 238 -41.86 1.56 26.03
N ARG A 239 -43.19 1.58 25.85
CA ARG A 239 -43.91 0.67 24.94
C ARG A 239 -43.42 0.84 23.49
N SER A 240 -43.31 -0.26 22.75
CA SER A 240 -42.72 -0.33 21.40
C SER A 240 -43.27 0.69 20.40
N ASP A 241 -44.59 0.91 20.42
CA ASP A 241 -45.28 1.75 19.44
C ASP A 241 -44.98 3.25 19.62
N ASP A 242 -44.54 3.65 20.81
CA ASP A 242 -44.11 5.02 21.10
C ASP A 242 -42.68 5.29 20.60
N PHE A 243 -41.82 4.26 20.54
CA PHE A 243 -40.40 4.43 20.24
C PHE A 243 -40.14 4.80 18.78
N ASP A 244 -40.80 4.16 17.81
CA ASP A 244 -40.63 4.50 16.39
C ASP A 244 -41.14 5.92 16.09
N PHE A 245 -42.24 6.32 16.73
CA PHE A 245 -42.77 7.68 16.63
C PHE A 245 -41.78 8.71 17.18
N ILE A 246 -41.20 8.41 18.34
CA ILE A 246 -40.13 9.19 18.97
C ILE A 246 -38.92 9.31 18.05
N LEU A 247 -38.40 8.18 17.55
CA LEU A 247 -37.23 8.12 16.68
C LEU A 247 -37.45 9.00 15.44
N MET A 248 -38.63 8.90 14.82
CA MET A 248 -39.01 9.69 13.66
C MET A 248 -39.14 11.19 13.97
N LYS A 249 -39.66 11.55 15.16
CA LYS A 249 -39.74 12.96 15.60
C LYS A 249 -38.36 13.54 15.86
N THR A 250 -37.48 12.79 16.51
CA THR A 250 -36.09 13.19 16.76
C THR A 250 -35.34 13.33 15.44
N ALA A 251 -35.50 12.38 14.52
CA ALA A 251 -34.90 12.47 13.18
C ALA A 251 -35.37 13.70 12.41
N LYS A 252 -36.66 14.05 12.47
CA LYS A 252 -37.19 15.29 11.87
C LYS A 252 -36.61 16.55 12.49
N LEU A 253 -36.45 16.59 13.81
CA LEU A 253 -35.79 17.72 14.49
C LEU A 253 -34.35 17.86 14.01
N ILE A 254 -33.58 16.76 14.08
CA ILE A 254 -32.18 16.72 13.66
C ILE A 254 -32.05 17.18 12.20
N GLN A 255 -32.87 16.63 11.31
CA GLN A 255 -32.89 17.03 9.91
C GLN A 255 -33.11 18.53 9.74
N GLY A 256 -34.05 19.12 10.49
CA GLY A 256 -34.31 20.56 10.46
C GLY A 256 -33.17 21.41 11.02
N LEU A 257 -32.40 20.89 11.98
CA LEU A 257 -31.24 21.59 12.55
C LEU A 257 -30.02 21.59 11.61
N VAL A 258 -29.89 20.55 10.76
CA VAL A 258 -28.69 20.35 9.94
C VAL A 258 -28.87 20.69 8.47
N ILE A 259 -30.11 20.85 7.98
CA ILE A 259 -30.39 21.01 6.53
C ILE A 259 -29.71 22.22 5.89
N ASP A 260 -29.51 23.31 6.65
CA ASP A 260 -28.85 24.53 6.18
C ASP A 260 -27.33 24.54 6.45
N MET A 261 -26.80 23.47 7.05
CA MET A 261 -25.37 23.34 7.30
C MET A 261 -24.66 22.94 6.01
N LYS A 262 -23.75 23.81 5.52
CA LYS A 262 -22.99 23.56 4.28
C LYS A 262 -22.24 22.23 4.25
N ASN A 263 -21.78 21.77 5.42
CA ASN A 263 -21.04 20.52 5.58
C ASN A 263 -21.94 19.31 5.81
N PHE A 264 -23.26 19.44 5.87
CA PHE A 264 -24.15 18.28 6.03
C PHE A 264 -24.11 17.37 4.78
N ILE A 265 -23.89 16.07 5.00
CA ILE A 265 -23.94 15.05 3.94
C ILE A 265 -25.29 14.35 3.96
N ARG A 266 -25.63 13.67 5.06
CA ARG A 266 -26.86 12.89 5.22
C ARG A 266 -27.15 12.55 6.68
N THR A 267 -28.33 12.00 6.89
CA THR A 267 -28.71 11.31 8.13
C THR A 267 -29.02 9.84 7.85
N GLU A 268 -28.50 8.95 8.70
CA GLU A 268 -28.83 7.53 8.73
C GLU A 268 -29.66 7.24 9.98
N ILE A 269 -30.72 6.44 9.85
CA ILE A 269 -31.58 6.03 10.95
C ILE A 269 -31.44 4.53 11.11
N ASN A 270 -30.92 4.12 12.26
CA ASN A 270 -30.77 2.74 12.68
C ASN A 270 -31.82 2.40 13.76
N GLU A 271 -31.91 1.13 14.17
CA GLU A 271 -32.93 0.68 15.13
C GLU A 271 -32.96 1.45 16.47
N LYS A 272 -31.82 2.01 16.88
CA LYS A 272 -31.68 2.73 18.15
C LYS A 272 -30.99 4.09 18.03
N ASN A 273 -30.39 4.37 16.88
CA ASN A 273 -29.45 5.45 16.71
C ASN A 273 -29.84 6.30 15.50
N ILE A 274 -29.55 7.59 15.58
CA ILE A 274 -29.55 8.48 14.42
C ILE A 274 -28.10 8.91 14.21
N VAL A 275 -27.58 8.76 13.00
CA VAL A 275 -26.21 9.16 12.67
C VAL A 275 -26.25 10.30 11.67
N VAL A 276 -25.55 11.38 11.97
CA VAL A 276 -25.43 12.54 11.08
C VAL A 276 -24.00 12.61 10.57
N TYR A 277 -23.85 12.75 9.26
CA TYR A 277 -22.56 12.79 8.57
C TYR A 277 -22.28 14.20 8.08
N PHE A 278 -21.04 14.66 8.30
CA PHE A 278 -20.57 15.96 7.86
C PHE A 278 -19.27 15.87 7.07
N ASP A 279 -19.16 16.62 5.98
CA ASP A 279 -17.98 16.79 5.14
C ASP A 279 -17.13 17.93 5.70
N CYS A 280 -15.97 17.61 6.26
CA CYS A 280 -15.03 18.60 6.78
C CYS A 280 -13.92 18.80 5.74
N GLU A 281 -13.82 19.99 5.16
CA GLU A 281 -12.76 20.30 4.18
C GLU A 281 -11.37 20.17 4.82
N TYR A 282 -11.26 20.49 6.12
CA TYR A 282 -10.05 20.38 6.92
C TYR A 282 -10.34 19.79 8.31
N GLN A 283 -9.30 19.25 8.95
CA GLN A 283 -9.37 18.70 10.32
C GLN A 283 -9.94 19.69 11.36
N HIS A 284 -9.83 21.00 11.11
CA HIS A 284 -10.31 22.04 12.02
C HIS A 284 -11.76 22.50 11.78
N ASP A 285 -12.44 22.00 10.74
CA ASP A 285 -13.82 22.39 10.43
C ASP A 285 -14.87 21.58 11.22
N THR A 286 -14.58 21.26 12.48
CA THR A 286 -15.49 20.51 13.36
C THR A 286 -16.29 21.42 14.29
N ARG A 287 -15.99 22.72 14.32
CA ARG A 287 -16.67 23.70 15.19
C ARG A 287 -18.18 23.69 15.03
N LYS A 288 -18.69 23.67 13.79
CA LYS A 288 -20.13 23.65 13.52
C LYS A 288 -20.80 22.34 13.95
N VAL A 289 -20.07 21.22 13.86
CA VAL A 289 -20.55 19.91 14.32
C VAL A 289 -20.66 19.91 15.85
N ILE A 290 -19.66 20.47 16.53
CA ILE A 290 -19.66 20.65 17.99
C ILE A 290 -20.82 21.57 18.42
N GLU A 291 -21.00 22.72 17.76
CA GLU A 291 -22.12 23.64 18.03
C GLU A 291 -23.48 22.95 17.84
N PHE A 292 -23.64 22.15 16.78
CA PHE A 292 -24.82 21.32 16.56
C PHE A 292 -25.05 20.33 17.72
N ASN A 293 -24.02 19.61 18.16
CA ASN A 293 -24.16 18.64 19.24
C ASN A 293 -24.52 19.30 20.57
N ILE A 294 -23.98 20.48 20.87
CA ILE A 294 -24.32 21.25 22.09
C ILE A 294 -25.75 21.74 22.02
N LEU A 295 -26.20 22.21 20.86
CA LEU A 295 -27.59 22.60 20.63
C LEU A 295 -28.52 21.41 20.88
N LEU A 296 -28.18 20.23 20.34
CA LEU A 296 -28.95 19.01 20.56
C LEU A 296 -28.94 18.57 22.03
N ASN A 297 -27.78 18.63 22.69
CA ASN A 297 -27.66 18.35 24.12
C ASN A 297 -28.42 19.36 25.00
N THR A 298 -28.66 20.58 24.50
CA THR A 298 -29.54 21.57 25.15
C THR A 298 -31.01 21.19 24.99
N TYR A 299 -31.43 20.78 23.79
CA TYR A 299 -32.79 20.33 23.50
C TYR A 299 -33.15 19.03 24.20
N LYS A 300 -32.16 18.24 24.60
CA LYS A 300 -32.31 17.02 25.41
C LYS A 300 -33.28 17.13 26.57
N ILE A 301 -33.28 18.25 27.31
CA ILE A 301 -34.22 18.44 28.43
C ILE A 301 -35.67 18.36 27.97
N MET A 302 -35.97 18.82 26.75
CA MET A 302 -37.31 18.65 26.18
C MET A 302 -37.66 17.17 26.02
N PHE A 303 -36.71 16.37 25.54
CA PHE A 303 -36.89 14.93 25.36
C PHE A 303 -37.02 14.19 26.69
N GLU A 304 -36.22 14.55 27.69
CA GLU A 304 -36.27 13.98 29.03
C GLU A 304 -37.56 14.35 29.76
N ASN A 305 -37.96 15.62 29.77
CA ASN A 305 -39.14 16.05 30.54
C ASN A 305 -40.46 15.65 29.88
N LYS A 306 -40.58 15.82 28.56
CA LYS A 306 -41.84 15.58 27.84
C LYS A 306 -42.05 14.13 27.47
N HIS A 307 -40.96 13.41 27.18
CA HIS A 307 -41.02 12.06 26.63
C HIS A 307 -40.28 11.02 27.48
N LYS A 308 -39.60 11.44 28.56
CA LYS A 308 -38.80 10.57 29.44
C LYS A 308 -37.68 9.81 28.73
N ILE A 309 -37.13 10.42 27.68
CA ILE A 309 -36.11 9.85 26.81
C ILE A 309 -34.77 10.43 27.22
N SER A 310 -33.81 9.57 27.55
CA SER A 310 -32.40 9.97 27.63
C SER A 310 -31.76 9.80 26.25
N ILE A 311 -31.02 10.83 25.83
CA ILE A 311 -30.28 10.86 24.57
C ILE A 311 -28.80 11.00 24.91
N ASP A 312 -27.98 10.13 24.35
CA ASP A 312 -26.52 10.23 24.44
C ASP A 312 -25.97 10.57 23.05
N ILE A 313 -24.95 11.43 23.01
CA ILE A 313 -24.38 11.93 21.75
C ILE A 313 -22.91 11.55 21.74
N ALA A 314 -22.44 10.91 20.68
CA ALA A 314 -21.02 10.68 20.45
C ALA A 314 -20.58 11.25 19.11
N SER A 315 -19.48 12.00 19.10
CA SER A 315 -18.96 12.59 17.87
C SER A 315 -17.46 12.56 17.80
N ASP A 316 -16.95 12.38 16.59
CA ASP A 316 -15.53 12.40 16.31
C ASP A 316 -15.30 12.58 14.80
N LEU A 317 -14.03 12.69 14.42
CA LEU A 317 -13.56 12.99 13.08
C LEU A 317 -12.69 11.81 12.58
N ILE A 318 -12.90 11.41 11.34
CA ILE A 318 -12.08 10.39 10.68
C ILE A 318 -11.58 10.87 9.32
N GLU A 319 -10.34 10.54 8.97
CA GLU A 319 -9.83 10.66 7.61
C GLU A 319 -10.14 9.36 6.85
N VAL A 320 -10.96 9.46 5.80
CA VAL A 320 -11.38 8.32 4.98
C VAL A 320 -11.29 8.63 3.50
N PRO A 321 -11.21 7.62 2.62
CA PRO A 321 -11.32 7.86 1.18
C PRO A 321 -12.68 8.45 0.78
N GLU A 322 -12.73 9.24 -0.30
CA GLU A 322 -13.91 10.02 -0.69
C GLU A 322 -15.16 9.16 -0.98
N ASN A 323 -14.98 7.92 -1.47
CA ASN A 323 -16.08 6.99 -1.67
C ASN A 323 -16.76 6.51 -0.36
N TYR A 324 -16.12 6.70 0.80
CA TYR A 324 -16.70 6.40 2.12
C TYR A 324 -17.81 7.38 2.50
N LYS A 325 -17.99 8.49 1.74
CA LYS A 325 -19.09 9.45 1.91
C LYS A 325 -20.47 8.82 1.89
N PHE A 326 -20.65 7.57 1.48
CA PHE A 326 -21.96 6.91 1.42
C PHE A 326 -22.05 5.61 2.22
N MET A 327 -21.04 5.26 3.02
CA MET A 327 -21.05 4.03 3.83
C MET A 327 -21.96 4.11 5.07
N THR A 328 -22.46 2.97 5.52
CA THR A 328 -23.24 2.90 6.76
C THR A 328 -22.34 3.03 8.00
N LEU A 329 -22.94 3.29 9.17
CA LEU A 329 -22.20 3.28 10.44
C LEU A 329 -21.46 1.94 10.67
N ASP A 330 -22.11 0.81 10.39
CA ASP A 330 -21.51 -0.51 10.59
C ASP A 330 -20.21 -0.70 9.78
N LYS A 331 -20.20 -0.27 8.51
CA LYS A 331 -19.00 -0.32 7.68
C LYS A 331 -17.90 0.62 8.17
N LEU A 332 -18.28 1.77 8.72
CA LEU A 332 -17.32 2.72 9.29
C LEU A 332 -16.71 2.18 10.59
N ILE A 333 -17.47 1.47 11.42
CA ILE A 333 -16.97 0.77 12.61
C ILE A 333 -15.90 -0.26 12.20
N GLU A 334 -16.15 -1.05 11.16
CA GLU A 334 -15.18 -2.02 10.63
C GLU A 334 -13.87 -1.36 10.18
N CYS A 335 -13.93 -0.11 9.73
CA CYS A 335 -12.78 0.63 9.21
C CYS A 335 -12.09 1.51 10.27
N SER A 336 -12.67 1.68 11.46
CA SER A 336 -12.16 2.61 12.48
C SER A 336 -12.39 2.16 13.91
N ASN A 337 -11.26 1.91 14.59
CA ASN A 337 -11.24 1.65 16.01
C ASN A 337 -11.80 2.84 16.82
N SER A 338 -11.68 4.10 16.36
CA SER A 338 -12.20 5.25 17.12
C SER A 338 -13.74 5.25 17.15
N ILE A 339 -14.37 4.96 16.01
CA ILE A 339 -15.83 4.84 15.87
C ILE A 339 -16.34 3.68 16.72
N GLU A 340 -15.68 2.52 16.63
CA GLU A 340 -16.02 1.35 17.46
C GLU A 340 -15.98 1.68 18.95
N CYS A 341 -14.94 2.40 19.41
CA CYS A 341 -14.79 2.80 20.80
C CYS A 341 -15.90 3.75 21.26
N LEU A 342 -16.30 4.72 20.44
CA LEU A 342 -17.38 5.65 20.77
C LEU A 342 -18.73 4.93 20.88
N VAL A 343 -19.02 4.00 19.97
CA VAL A 343 -20.22 3.16 20.03
C VAL A 343 -20.23 2.29 21.29
N LYS A 344 -19.08 1.75 21.71
CA LYS A 344 -18.96 1.04 22.99
C LYS A 344 -19.27 1.96 24.17
N CYS A 345 -18.82 3.22 24.15
CA CYS A 345 -19.09 4.19 25.22
C CYS A 345 -20.58 4.47 25.39
N LEU A 346 -21.31 4.68 24.28
CA LEU A 346 -22.76 4.91 24.29
C LEU A 346 -23.54 3.76 24.98
N ASN A 347 -23.07 2.52 24.84
CA ASN A 347 -23.72 1.34 25.43
C ASN A 347 -23.52 1.19 26.95
N THR A 348 -22.76 2.08 27.61
CA THR A 348 -22.31 1.87 29.01
C THR A 348 -23.25 2.35 30.11
N GLN A 349 -24.51 2.68 29.77
CA GLN A 349 -25.57 3.06 30.73
C GLN A 349 -25.22 4.26 31.63
N ARG A 350 -24.41 5.20 31.14
CA ARG A 350 -24.20 6.48 31.84
C ARG A 350 -25.33 7.45 31.49
N TYR A 351 -25.71 8.27 32.46
CA TYR A 351 -26.72 9.29 32.24
C TYR A 351 -26.17 10.37 31.33
N SER A 352 -26.86 10.60 30.23
CA SER A 352 -27.10 11.91 29.65
C SER A 352 -25.86 12.79 29.41
N THR A 353 -24.83 12.27 28.74
CA THR A 353 -23.60 13.01 28.44
C THR A 353 -23.28 13.07 26.94
N MET A 354 -22.39 13.99 26.55
CA MET A 354 -21.80 14.03 25.20
C MET A 354 -20.38 13.46 25.23
N TYR A 355 -20.09 12.53 24.33
CA TYR A 355 -18.77 11.94 24.09
C TYR A 355 -18.12 12.58 22.87
N ILE A 356 -16.89 13.06 23.03
CA ILE A 356 -16.11 13.69 21.96
C ILE A 356 -14.80 12.93 21.78
N GLY A 357 -14.50 12.53 20.55
CA GLY A 357 -13.21 11.93 20.22
C GLY A 357 -12.06 12.94 20.28
N GLU A 358 -10.85 12.44 20.51
CA GLU A 358 -9.66 13.26 20.71
C GLU A 358 -9.41 14.26 19.57
N CYS A 359 -9.67 13.87 18.31
CA CYS A 359 -9.45 14.72 17.15
C CYS A 359 -10.30 16.00 17.13
N MET A 360 -11.45 16.01 17.82
CA MET A 360 -12.34 17.18 17.88
C MET A 360 -12.04 18.10 19.08
N LYS A 361 -11.19 17.66 20.03
CA LYS A 361 -10.94 18.36 21.29
C LYS A 361 -10.38 19.77 21.10
N GLU A 362 -9.46 19.95 20.15
CA GLU A 362 -8.79 21.24 19.92
C GLU A 362 -9.74 22.34 19.47
N ASN A 363 -10.89 21.98 18.88
CA ASN A 363 -11.89 22.92 18.37
C ASN A 363 -12.99 23.25 19.40
N LEU A 364 -12.91 22.71 20.63
CA LEU A 364 -13.78 23.08 21.75
C LEU A 364 -13.35 24.43 22.35
N ASP A 365 -13.56 25.54 21.64
CA ASP A 365 -13.38 26.90 22.18
C ASP A 365 -14.61 27.36 22.98
N ILE A 366 -14.92 26.63 24.06
CA ILE A 366 -16.07 26.88 24.94
C ILE A 366 -15.53 27.03 26.35
N LYS A 367 -15.82 28.17 26.99
CA LYS A 367 -15.33 28.55 28.32
C LYS A 367 -15.38 27.35 29.28
N GLN A 368 -14.20 26.83 29.58
CA GLN A 368 -13.92 25.57 30.28
C GLN A 368 -14.64 25.50 31.63
N TYR A 369 -15.66 24.65 31.78
CA TYR A 369 -15.94 23.95 33.05
C TYR A 369 -16.71 22.66 32.73
N LYS A 370 -16.15 21.50 33.15
CA LYS A 370 -16.65 20.11 33.05
C LYS A 370 -16.32 19.32 31.77
N MET A 371 -15.03 19.07 31.54
CA MET A 371 -14.59 17.93 30.72
C MET A 371 -13.83 16.97 31.64
N SER A 372 -14.20 15.69 31.64
CA SER A 372 -13.54 14.66 32.45
C SER A 372 -12.97 13.57 31.56
N ASP A 373 -11.70 13.25 31.77
CA ASP A 373 -11.04 12.09 31.17
C ASP A 373 -11.24 10.89 32.10
N TYR A 374 -11.85 9.81 31.58
CA TYR A 374 -12.14 8.58 32.29
C TYR A 374 -11.18 7.44 31.92
N LYS A 375 -9.86 7.70 31.92
CA LYS A 375 -8.82 6.72 31.61
C LYS A 375 -9.03 5.31 32.18
N ASN A 376 -9.31 5.20 33.49
CA ASN A 376 -9.55 3.91 34.17
C ASN A 376 -10.79 3.13 33.70
N PHE A 377 -11.74 3.80 33.04
CA PHE A 377 -12.94 3.18 32.50
C PHE A 377 -12.70 2.65 31.09
N TYR A 378 -11.99 3.43 30.27
CA TYR A 378 -11.62 3.04 28.91
C TYR A 378 -10.64 1.87 28.90
N ASP A 379 -9.69 1.84 29.86
CA ASP A 379 -8.79 0.70 30.07
C ASP A 379 -9.57 -0.60 30.34
N LYS A 380 -10.72 -0.53 31.05
CA LYS A 380 -11.58 -1.70 31.32
C LYS A 380 -12.39 -2.15 30.10
N LEU A 381 -12.66 -1.26 29.15
CA LEU A 381 -13.37 -1.56 27.91
C LEU A 381 -12.41 -2.00 26.78
N GLY A 382 -11.09 -2.05 27.05
CA GLY A 382 -10.08 -2.34 26.04
C GLY A 382 -9.96 -1.24 24.97
N ILE A 383 -10.34 0.00 25.34
CA ILE A 383 -10.35 1.15 24.45
C ILE A 383 -8.97 1.80 24.48
N ASN A 384 -8.24 1.73 23.37
CA ASN A 384 -6.91 2.37 23.21
C ASN A 384 -6.99 3.81 22.66
N TYR A 385 -8.20 4.37 22.53
CA TYR A 385 -8.45 5.70 21.97
C TYR A 385 -9.04 6.62 23.05
N GLN A 386 -8.54 7.86 23.19
CA GLN A 386 -9.06 8.76 24.23
C GLN A 386 -10.41 9.35 23.82
N VAL A 387 -11.41 9.14 24.67
CA VAL A 387 -12.76 9.70 24.52
C VAL A 387 -13.03 10.64 25.70
N TYR A 388 -13.56 11.82 25.41
CA TYR A 388 -13.82 12.85 26.41
C TYR A 388 -15.31 12.94 26.70
N GLU A 389 -15.69 12.90 27.98
CA GLU A 389 -17.08 13.10 28.43
C GLU A 389 -17.30 14.56 28.81
N CYS A 390 -18.42 15.15 28.37
CA CYS A 390 -18.77 16.53 28.66
C CYS A 390 -20.29 16.80 28.71
N ASP A 391 -20.67 17.82 29.48
CA ASP A 391 -22.07 18.19 29.78
C ASP A 391 -22.43 19.60 29.27
N TYR A 392 -22.02 19.95 28.04
CA TYR A 392 -22.22 21.30 27.52
C TYR A 392 -23.67 21.59 27.11
N THR A 393 -24.18 22.75 27.52
CA THR A 393 -25.48 23.30 27.08
C THR A 393 -25.38 24.81 26.79
N LEU A 394 -26.28 25.34 25.96
CA LEU A 394 -26.41 26.77 25.70
C LEU A 394 -27.22 27.43 26.82
N ASN A 395 -26.55 27.97 27.85
CA ASN A 395 -27.17 28.51 29.07
C ASN A 395 -28.45 29.36 28.86
N GLY A 396 -28.46 30.28 27.89
CA GLY A 396 -29.64 31.11 27.61
C GLY A 396 -30.82 30.31 27.07
N LEU A 397 -30.56 29.47 26.07
CA LEU A 397 -31.57 28.59 25.46
C LEU A 397 -32.03 27.51 26.45
N TYR A 398 -31.13 26.99 27.27
CA TYR A 398 -31.39 25.99 28.29
C TYR A 398 -32.46 26.47 29.29
N GLU A 399 -32.35 27.71 29.77
CA GLU A 399 -33.35 28.29 30.68
C GLU A 399 -34.69 28.58 29.99
N GLU A 400 -34.70 28.90 28.70
CA GLU A 400 -35.93 29.04 27.91
C GLU A 400 -36.63 27.70 27.67
N VAL A 401 -35.86 26.69 27.28
CA VAL A 401 -36.31 25.31 27.07
C VAL A 401 -36.94 24.74 28.35
N LYS A 402 -36.32 24.99 29.51
CA LYS A 402 -36.86 24.61 30.82
C LYS A 402 -38.20 25.25 31.17
N LYS A 403 -38.50 26.45 30.66
CA LYS A 403 -39.80 27.11 30.92
C LYS A 403 -40.93 26.53 30.08
N ILE A 404 -40.60 25.92 28.94
CA ILE A 404 -41.56 25.39 27.97
C ILE A 404 -41.91 23.91 28.26
N CYS A 405 -41.03 23.19 28.97
CA CYS A 405 -41.17 21.77 29.32
C CYS A 405 -41.57 21.60 30.77
#